data_AF-A0A8C3QR03-F1
#
_entry.id   AF-A0A8C3QR03-F1
#
_cell.length_a   1.000
_cell.length_b   1.000
_cell.length_c   1.000
_cell.angle_alpha   90.00
_cell.angle_beta   90.00
_cell.angle_gamma   90.00
#
_symmetry.space_group_name_H-M   'P 1'
#
loop_
_entity.id
_entity.type
_entity.pdbx_description
1 polymer ?
#
loop_
_entity_poly.entity_id
_entity_poly.type
_entity_poly.pdbx_seq_one_letter_code
_entity_poly.pdbx_strand_id
1 'polypeptide(L)'
;MELWMDLWRDLWMVWMGWCPLGLIRGALPFGLARRELACEGYPLELRCPGSDVVLVADANYGRTDDKICDADPGQMANVQCYLPQAHPIMAQR
;
A
#
# COMPACT_ATOMS: atom_id res chain seq x y z
N MET A 1 -52.94 -23.15 -5.78
CA MET A 1 -52.39 -22.64 -4.50
C MET A 1 -50.96 -22.10 -4.75
N GLU A 2 -50.76 -21.22 -5.75
CA GLU A 2 -49.40 -20.79 -6.17
C GLU A 2 -49.42 -19.35 -6.75
N LEU A 3 -50.23 -18.46 -6.16
CA LEU A 3 -50.32 -17.04 -6.57
C LEU A 3 -50.38 -16.07 -5.38
N TRP A 4 -50.36 -16.59 -4.14
CA TRP A 4 -50.44 -15.79 -2.92
C TRP A 4 -49.07 -15.59 -2.23
N MET A 5 -48.07 -16.44 -2.53
CA MET A 5 -46.73 -16.35 -1.91
C MET A 5 -45.79 -15.36 -2.59
N ASP A 6 -46.10 -14.91 -3.81
CA ASP A 6 -45.21 -14.01 -4.58
C ASP A 6 -45.41 -12.54 -4.21
N LEU A 7 -46.65 -12.13 -3.93
CA LEU A 7 -46.98 -10.77 -3.48
C LEU A 7 -46.44 -10.43 -2.08
N TRP A 8 -46.02 -11.41 -1.29
CA TRP A 8 -45.45 -11.19 0.04
C TRP A 8 -43.92 -11.08 0.04
N ARG A 9 -43.22 -11.62 -0.98
CA ARG A 9 -41.76 -11.49 -1.13
C ARG A 9 -41.34 -10.10 -1.63
N ASP A 10 -42.12 -9.52 -2.53
CA ASP A 10 -41.80 -8.24 -3.17
C ASP A 10 -41.98 -7.02 -2.25
N LEU A 11 -42.80 -7.15 -1.19
CA LEU A 11 -43.06 -6.08 -0.22
C LEU A 11 -42.09 -6.08 0.98
N TRP A 12 -41.34 -7.15 1.20
CA TRP A 12 -40.30 -7.23 2.25
C TRP A 12 -38.96 -6.64 1.80
N MET A 13 -38.56 -6.86 0.53
CA MET A 13 -37.24 -6.43 0.03
C MET A 13 -37.07 -4.92 -0.13
N VAL A 14 -38.17 -4.14 -0.14
CA VAL A 14 -38.15 -2.68 -0.31
C VAL A 14 -38.07 -1.92 1.03
N TRP A 15 -38.35 -2.58 2.16
CA TRP A 15 -38.31 -1.94 3.49
C TRP A 15 -36.99 -2.16 4.25
N MET A 16 -36.25 -3.20 3.92
CA MET A 16 -34.85 -3.38 4.36
C MET A 16 -33.90 -2.88 3.28
N GLY A 17 -34.06 -1.60 2.92
CA GLY A 17 -33.11 -0.89 2.09
C GLY A 17 -31.80 -0.71 2.86
N TRP A 18 -30.85 -1.64 2.68
CA TRP A 18 -29.40 -1.42 2.76
C TRP A 18 -28.73 -2.41 1.81
N CYS A 19 -28.70 -2.00 0.55
CA CYS A 19 -27.76 -2.52 -0.46
C CYS A 19 -26.33 -2.16 -0.03
N PRO A 20 -25.34 -2.79 -0.67
CA PRO A 20 -24.65 -4.00 -0.28
C PRO A 20 -23.27 -3.65 0.30
N LEU A 21 -22.53 -4.65 0.78
CA LEU A 21 -21.08 -4.64 1.02
C LEU A 21 -20.42 -3.26 1.18
N GLY A 22 -20.14 -2.92 2.44
CA GLY A 22 -19.29 -1.79 2.82
C GLY A 22 -18.11 -1.64 1.88
N LEU A 23 -18.16 -0.55 1.14
CA LEU A 23 -17.11 0.00 0.31
C LEU A 23 -15.80 -0.01 1.10
N ILE A 24 -14.86 -0.87 0.73
CA ILE A 24 -13.47 -0.75 1.18
C ILE A 24 -12.95 0.57 0.57
N ARG A 25 -13.12 1.67 1.31
CA ARG A 25 -12.43 2.93 1.08
C ARG A 25 -10.95 2.70 1.43
N GLY A 26 -10.22 2.16 0.47
CA GLY A 26 -8.78 1.91 0.62
C GLY A 26 -8.05 1.53 -0.66
N ALA A 27 -8.74 1.38 -1.79
CA ALA A 27 -8.07 1.20 -3.07
C ALA A 27 -7.72 2.57 -3.67
N LEU A 28 -6.60 3.17 -3.23
CA LEU A 28 -5.84 4.01 -4.16
C LEU A 28 -5.54 3.14 -5.39
N PRO A 29 -5.63 3.70 -6.61
CA PRO A 29 -5.32 2.93 -7.79
C PRO A 29 -3.90 2.39 -7.63
N PHE A 30 -3.69 1.13 -7.97
CA PHE A 30 -2.40 0.42 -8.03
C PHE A 30 -1.36 1.10 -8.97
N GLY A 31 -1.55 2.36 -9.36
CA GLY A 31 -0.77 3.14 -10.32
C GLY A 31 -0.08 4.40 -9.74
N LEU A 32 -0.14 4.67 -8.43
CA LEU A 32 0.69 5.70 -7.80
C LEU A 32 1.58 5.10 -6.70
N ALA A 33 2.48 4.20 -7.10
CA ALA A 33 3.56 3.76 -6.21
C ALA A 33 4.49 4.96 -5.94
N ARG A 34 4.53 5.41 -4.68
CA ARG A 34 5.40 6.51 -4.27
C ARG A 34 6.71 5.93 -3.76
N ARG A 35 7.81 6.22 -4.46
CA ARG A 35 9.16 5.84 -4.04
C ARG A 35 9.77 6.99 -3.27
N GLU A 36 10.15 6.73 -2.02
CA GLU A 36 10.91 7.64 -1.18
C GLU A 36 12.30 7.05 -0.94
N LEU A 37 13.33 7.90 -0.84
CA LEU A 37 14.71 7.49 -0.65
C LEU A 37 15.40 8.38 0.38
N ALA A 38 16.12 7.76 1.30
CA ALA A 38 17.02 8.44 2.22
C ALA A 38 18.40 7.79 2.17
N CYS A 39 19.43 8.63 2.29
CA CYS A 39 20.80 8.17 2.44
C CYS A 39 21.07 7.71 3.88
N GLU A 40 22.12 6.92 4.06
CA GLU A 40 22.54 6.47 5.39
C GLU A 40 22.76 7.66 6.33
N GLY A 41 22.21 7.57 7.54
CA GLY A 41 22.23 8.64 8.55
C GLY A 41 21.11 9.68 8.42
N TYR A 42 20.34 9.68 7.34
CA TYR A 42 19.18 10.55 7.17
C TYR A 42 17.87 9.81 7.49
N PRO A 43 16.96 10.41 8.29
CA PRO A 43 15.66 9.80 8.55
C PRO A 43 14.78 9.84 7.30
N LEU A 44 14.03 8.76 7.07
CA LEU A 44 13.04 8.64 6.00
C LEU A 44 11.63 8.80 6.58
N GLU A 45 10.85 9.77 6.09
CA GLU A 45 9.45 9.95 6.48
C GLU A 45 8.50 9.64 5.31
N LEU A 46 7.60 8.69 5.51
CA LEU A 46 6.56 8.33 4.54
C LEU A 46 5.27 9.07 4.89
N ARG A 47 4.77 9.91 3.98
CA ARG A 47 3.50 10.64 4.17
C ARG A 47 2.57 10.42 2.98
N CYS A 48 1.39 9.87 3.25
CA CYS A 48 0.30 9.78 2.28
C CYS A 48 -0.66 10.97 2.45
N PRO A 49 -1.19 11.55 1.35
CA PRO A 49 -2.20 12.59 1.44
C PRO A 49 -3.54 12.01 1.94
N GLY A 50 -4.29 12.79 2.73
CA GLY A 50 -5.65 12.43 3.14
C GLY A 50 -5.72 11.43 4.29
N SER A 51 -6.62 10.45 4.17
CA SER A 51 -6.88 9.39 5.16
C SER A 51 -6.22 8.05 4.80
N ASP A 52 -5.34 8.07 3.81
CA ASP A 52 -4.76 6.87 3.23
C ASP A 52 -3.66 6.31 4.14
N VAL A 53 -3.57 4.97 4.19
CA VAL A 53 -2.55 4.27 4.99
C VAL A 53 -1.34 3.95 4.13
N VAL A 54 -0.15 4.00 4.74
CA VAL A 54 1.09 3.61 4.07
C VAL A 54 1.10 2.09 3.90
N LEU A 55 1.17 1.63 2.66
CA LEU A 55 1.41 0.24 2.31
C LEU A 55 2.82 0.12 1.72
N VAL A 56 3.69 -0.62 2.39
CA VAL A 56 5.04 -0.88 1.88
C VAL A 56 4.96 -1.99 0.82
N ALA A 57 5.17 -1.64 -0.45
CA ALA A 57 5.16 -2.59 -1.56
C ALA A 57 6.52 -3.27 -1.77
N ASP A 58 7.61 -2.50 -1.67
CA ASP A 58 8.98 -2.98 -1.70
C ASP A 58 9.86 -2.06 -0.84
N ALA A 59 10.88 -2.61 -0.20
CA ALA A 59 11.83 -1.85 0.61
C ALA A 59 13.19 -2.57 0.65
N ASN A 60 14.24 -1.85 0.27
CA ASN A 60 15.61 -2.34 0.25
C ASN A 60 16.51 -1.40 1.05
N TYR A 61 17.31 -1.96 1.94
CA TYR A 61 18.39 -1.24 2.60
C TYR A 61 19.72 -1.71 2.00
N GLY A 62 20.43 -0.81 1.33
CA GLY A 62 21.65 -1.13 0.60
C GLY A 62 21.87 -0.18 -0.57
N ARG A 63 22.60 -0.63 -1.59
CA ARG A 63 22.99 0.16 -2.75
C ARG A 63 22.76 -0.65 -4.01
N THR A 64 21.89 -0.12 -4.88
CA THR A 64 21.55 -0.68 -6.20
C THR A 64 22.09 0.16 -7.36
N ASP A 65 22.45 1.41 -7.07
CA ASP A 65 22.85 2.41 -8.04
C ASP A 65 24.12 3.13 -7.56
N ASP A 66 25.00 3.44 -8.49
CA ASP A 66 26.28 4.12 -8.31
C ASP A 66 26.15 5.65 -8.26
N LYS A 67 24.95 6.20 -8.44
CA LYS A 67 24.68 7.65 -8.50
C LYS A 67 23.83 8.18 -7.35
N ILE A 68 23.34 7.29 -6.49
CA ILE A 68 22.46 7.64 -5.38
C ILE A 68 23.31 7.75 -4.12
N CYS A 69 23.17 8.84 -3.37
CA CYS A 69 23.96 9.12 -2.16
C CYS A 69 25.47 9.09 -2.45
N ASP A 70 25.96 10.16 -3.10
CA ASP A 70 27.38 10.36 -3.41
C ASP A 70 28.24 10.28 -2.15
N ALA A 71 29.28 9.46 -2.23
CA ALA A 71 30.21 9.17 -1.15
C ALA A 71 31.60 8.87 -1.74
N ASP A 72 32.52 8.31 -0.95
CA ASP A 72 33.83 7.90 -1.45
C ASP A 72 33.71 6.77 -2.51
N PRO A 73 34.51 6.80 -3.60
CA PRO A 73 34.42 5.83 -4.70
C PRO A 73 34.56 4.36 -4.26
N GLY A 74 35.27 4.11 -3.16
CA GLY A 74 35.42 2.77 -2.60
C GLY A 74 34.13 2.20 -2.00
N GLN A 75 33.24 3.05 -1.49
CA GLN A 75 31.94 2.64 -0.93
C GLN A 75 30.84 2.59 -1.98
N MET A 76 31.05 3.24 -3.13
CA MET A 76 30.12 3.28 -4.25
C MET A 76 30.31 2.12 -5.23
N ALA A 77 31.46 1.44 -5.19
CA ALA A 77 31.79 0.35 -6.11
C ALA A 77 30.87 -0.88 -5.98
N ASN A 78 30.21 -1.08 -4.83
CA ASN A 78 29.31 -2.21 -4.62
C ASN A 78 27.85 -1.83 -4.86
N VAL A 79 27.38 -2.03 -6.11
CA VAL A 79 25.98 -1.81 -6.54
C VAL A 79 25.09 -3.03 -6.36
N GLN A 80 25.60 -4.13 -5.78
CA GLN A 80 24.84 -5.35 -5.52
C GLN A 80 24.66 -5.59 -4.02
N CYS A 81 24.36 -4.53 -3.27
CA CYS A 81 24.14 -4.61 -1.84
C CYS A 81 22.64 -4.59 -1.55
N TYR A 82 22.09 -5.74 -1.14
CA TYR A 82 20.67 -5.91 -0.84
C TYR A 82 20.50 -6.52 0.55
N LEU A 83 19.57 -5.97 1.33
CA LEU A 83 19.14 -6.54 2.60
C LEU A 83 17.67 -6.97 2.51
N PRO A 84 17.36 -8.26 2.35
CA PRO A 84 15.97 -8.73 2.17
C PRO A 84 15.11 -8.55 3.42
N GLN A 85 15.72 -8.39 4.60
CA GLN A 85 15.03 -8.11 5.86
C GLN A 85 14.56 -6.64 5.96
N ALA A 86 14.95 -5.77 5.03
CA ALA A 86 14.52 -4.37 5.06
C ALA A 86 13.01 -4.22 4.84
N HIS A 87 12.43 -5.04 3.96
CA HIS A 87 11.01 -5.01 3.67
C HIS A 87 10.11 -5.27 4.89
N PRO A 88 10.28 -6.38 5.66
CA PRO A 88 9.47 -6.60 6.85
C PRO A 88 9.70 -5.55 7.96
N ILE A 89 10.92 -4.99 8.07
CA ILE A 89 11.21 -3.93 9.04
C ILE A 89 10.40 -2.66 8.72
N MET A 90 10.32 -2.28 7.45
CA MET A 90 9.55 -1.11 7.01
C MET A 90 8.04 -1.34 7.08
N ALA A 91 7.58 -2.57 6.85
CA ALA A 91 6.16 -2.90 6.93
C ALA A 91 5.61 -2.93 8.38
N GLN A 92 6.49 -3.12 9.37
CA GLN A 92 6.11 -3.21 10.79
C GLN A 92 6.13 -1.84 11.52
N ARG A 93 6.87 -0.86 11.02
CA ARG A 93 7.04 0.46 11.65
C ARG A 93 6.00 1.46 11.18
#